data_AF-T0ZFM6-F1
#
_entry.id   AF-T0ZFM6-F1
#
_cell.length_a   1.000
_cell.length_b   1.000
_cell.length_c   1.000
_cell.angle_alpha   90.00
_cell.angle_beta   90.00
_cell.angle_gamma   90.00
#
_symmetry.space_group_name_H-M   'P 1'
#
loop_
_entity.id
_entity.type
_entity.pdbx_description
1 polymer ?
#
loop_
_entity_poly.entity_id
_entity_poly.type
_entity_poly.pdbx_seq_one_letter_code
_entity_poly.pdbx_strand_id
1 'polypeptide(L)'
;TGTKGKFRQYRGAFVDLKTLTAALTGEGHSLKSAGEALGCSLKKTEADYRGKVTADYLGYCLNDVDLTDELYGKCLARYADFNLPEHPSRVFSAASLGKAAFRARAVSAPKIEDKRLLGRIMAAFYAGKVECRVVGREIRDVAILDFTSQHPSLFCLLGADRFLRRSASKRATR
;
A
#
# COMPACT_ATOMS: atom_id res chain seq x y z
N THR A 1 -8.95 9.62 -12.53
CA THR A 1 -8.85 10.73 -11.57
C THR A 1 -9.78 11.84 -12.00
N GLY A 2 -10.54 12.44 -11.07
CA GLY A 2 -11.67 13.31 -11.38
C GLY A 2 -11.42 14.77 -11.03
N THR A 3 -11.55 15.64 -12.02
CA THR A 3 -11.78 17.09 -11.87
C THR A 3 -12.93 17.47 -12.80
N LYS A 4 -13.92 18.20 -12.26
CA LYS A 4 -15.10 18.67 -13.01
C LYS A 4 -14.67 19.81 -13.93
N GLY A 5 -14.39 19.49 -15.19
CA GLY A 5 -14.19 20.45 -16.27
C GLY A 5 -14.13 19.72 -17.62
N LYS A 6 -14.61 20.34 -18.70
CA LYS A 6 -14.56 19.80 -20.08
C LYS A 6 -13.12 19.79 -20.64
N PHE A 7 -12.15 19.31 -19.88
CA PHE A 7 -10.82 19.03 -20.40
C PHE A 7 -10.84 17.62 -21.00
N ARG A 8 -10.25 17.46 -22.19
CA ARG A 8 -10.02 16.14 -22.80
C ARG A 8 -9.46 15.20 -21.72
N GLN A 9 -10.13 14.08 -21.47
CA GLN A 9 -9.62 13.07 -20.54
C GLN A 9 -8.23 12.65 -21.03
N TYR A 10 -7.21 12.91 -20.21
CA TYR A 10 -5.86 12.45 -20.45
C TYR A 10 -5.90 10.92 -20.64
N ARG A 11 -5.51 10.46 -21.83
CA ARG A 11 -5.55 9.03 -22.21
C ARG A 11 -4.34 8.24 -21.72
N GLY A 12 -3.35 8.91 -21.14
CA GLY A 12 -2.16 8.26 -20.57
C GLY A 12 -2.36 7.81 -19.13
N ALA A 13 -1.32 7.19 -18.58
CA ALA A 13 -1.24 6.83 -17.18
C ALA A 13 -0.19 7.71 -16.50
N PHE A 14 -0.56 8.37 -15.40
CA PHE A 14 0.38 9.07 -14.53
C PHE A 14 0.66 8.21 -13.30
N VAL A 15 1.94 7.95 -13.02
CA VAL A 15 2.37 7.21 -11.84
C VAL A 15 2.95 8.21 -10.84
N ASP A 16 2.25 8.42 -9.74
CA ASP A 16 2.79 9.19 -8.61
C ASP A 16 3.74 8.31 -7.80
N LEU A 17 5.05 8.54 -7.90
CA LEU A 17 6.06 7.75 -7.19
C LEU A 17 5.94 7.85 -5.68
N LYS A 18 5.45 8.96 -5.13
CA LYS A 18 5.24 9.06 -3.68
C LYS A 18 4.19 8.03 -3.24
N THR A 19 3.09 7.98 -3.97
CA THR A 19 2.00 7.03 -3.71
C THR A 19 2.43 5.59 -4.01
N LEU A 20 3.11 5.34 -5.13
CA LEU A 20 3.55 4.00 -5.52
C LEU A 20 4.59 3.46 -4.53
N THR A 21 5.60 4.25 -4.16
CA THR A 21 6.62 3.85 -3.18
C THR A 21 5.96 3.49 -1.87
N ALA A 22 5.07 4.35 -1.36
CA ALA A 22 4.36 4.07 -0.11
C ALA A 22 3.46 2.82 -0.18
N ALA A 23 2.90 2.53 -1.35
CA ALA A 23 2.14 1.30 -1.55
C ALA A 23 3.03 0.05 -1.50
N LEU A 24 4.26 0.13 -2.02
CA LEU A 24 5.21 -0.98 -2.09
C LEU A 24 5.96 -1.22 -0.77
N THR A 25 6.26 -0.16 -0.01
CA THR A 25 7.01 -0.24 1.26
C THR A 25 6.11 -0.30 2.49
N GLY A 26 4.88 0.22 2.39
CA GLY A 26 3.93 0.30 3.50
C GLY A 26 4.01 1.59 4.32
N GLU A 27 4.89 2.52 3.97
CA GLU A 27 5.10 3.77 4.70
C GLU A 27 5.40 4.98 3.79
N GLY A 28 5.25 6.20 4.30
CA GLY A 28 5.48 7.42 3.52
C GLY A 28 6.95 7.77 3.39
N HIS A 29 7.41 8.08 2.16
CA HIS A 29 8.80 8.50 1.90
C HIS A 29 8.89 9.89 1.27
N SER A 30 10.05 10.53 1.49
CA SER A 30 10.56 11.63 0.65
C SER A 30 11.34 11.04 -0.52
N LEU A 31 11.71 11.84 -1.52
CA LEU A 31 12.55 11.35 -2.64
C LEU A 31 13.88 10.74 -2.14
N LYS A 32 14.50 11.37 -1.13
CA LYS A 32 15.74 10.87 -0.52
C LYS A 32 15.54 9.50 0.14
N SER A 33 14.58 9.41 1.07
CA SER A 33 14.36 8.17 1.81
C SER A 33 13.78 7.06 0.94
N ALA A 34 13.04 7.38 -0.13
CA ALA A 34 12.60 6.41 -1.13
C ALA A 34 13.78 5.84 -1.92
N GLY A 35 14.68 6.71 -2.40
CA GLY A 35 15.89 6.29 -3.12
C GLY A 35 16.81 5.44 -2.25
N GLU A 36 16.93 5.74 -0.96
CA GLU A 36 17.68 4.91 -0.01
C GLU A 36 17.01 3.55 0.22
N ALA A 37 15.70 3.54 0.50
CA ALA A 37 14.95 2.31 0.79
C ALA A 37 14.91 1.32 -0.38
N LEU A 38 14.88 1.82 -1.63
CA LEU A 38 14.85 1.00 -2.84
C LEU A 38 16.21 0.84 -3.52
N GLY A 39 17.28 1.35 -2.90
CA GLY A 39 18.66 1.15 -3.36
C GLY A 39 18.98 1.82 -4.70
N CYS A 40 18.54 3.08 -4.88
CA CYS A 40 19.01 3.94 -5.96
C CYS A 40 20.50 4.28 -5.77
N SER A 41 21.22 4.29 -6.88
CA SER A 41 22.62 4.70 -6.99
C SER A 41 22.77 6.20 -6.85
N LEU A 42 21.90 6.98 -7.51
CA LEU A 42 21.83 8.42 -7.34
C LEU A 42 21.37 8.77 -5.93
N LYS A 43 21.91 9.88 -5.40
CA LYS A 43 21.57 10.40 -4.08
C LYS A 43 21.01 11.80 -4.22
N LYS A 44 20.01 12.09 -3.38
CA LYS A 44 19.42 13.43 -3.33
C LYS A 44 20.47 14.41 -2.83
N THR A 45 20.66 15.50 -3.57
CA THR A 45 21.53 16.62 -3.20
C THR A 45 20.73 17.68 -2.44
N GLU A 46 21.40 18.71 -1.95
CA GLU A 46 20.77 19.84 -1.25
C GLU A 46 20.92 21.12 -2.06
N ALA A 47 19.97 22.04 -1.92
CA ALA A 47 19.99 23.35 -2.54
C ALA A 47 19.32 24.38 -1.63
N ASP A 48 19.76 25.64 -1.72
CA ASP A 48 19.11 26.76 -1.05
C ASP A 48 17.90 27.25 -1.88
N TYR A 49 16.70 26.93 -1.39
CA TYR A 49 15.44 27.32 -2.02
C TYR A 49 15.11 28.82 -1.91
N ARG A 50 15.83 29.59 -1.07
CA ARG A 50 15.65 31.03 -0.92
C ARG A 50 16.67 31.84 -1.71
N GLY A 51 17.67 31.16 -2.28
CA GLY A 51 18.74 31.75 -3.05
C GLY A 51 18.32 32.14 -4.47
N LYS A 52 19.28 32.65 -5.23
CA LYS A 52 19.13 32.90 -6.67
C LYS A 52 19.21 31.57 -7.43
N VAL A 53 18.62 31.52 -8.63
CA VAL A 53 18.81 30.38 -9.53
C VAL A 53 20.27 30.41 -10.05
N THR A 54 21.09 29.47 -9.57
CA THR A 54 22.49 29.29 -9.96
C THR A 54 22.67 28.03 -10.80
N ALA A 55 23.85 27.84 -11.38
CA ALA A 55 24.20 26.59 -12.06
C ALA A 55 24.08 25.38 -11.13
N ASP A 56 24.49 25.52 -9.86
CA ASP A 56 24.36 24.46 -8.85
C ASP A 56 22.89 24.15 -8.53
N TYR A 57 22.05 25.18 -8.45
CA TYR A 57 20.60 25.00 -8.25
C TYR A 57 19.97 24.24 -9.43
N LEU A 58 20.37 24.57 -10.66
CA LEU A 58 19.94 23.82 -11.85
C LEU A 58 20.44 22.37 -11.81
N GLY A 59 21.69 22.14 -11.38
CA GLY A 59 22.25 20.80 -11.19
C GLY A 59 21.46 19.98 -10.16
N TYR A 60 21.04 20.60 -9.06
CA TYR A 60 20.13 19.98 -8.08
C TYR A 60 18.79 19.61 -8.72
N CYS A 61 18.16 20.52 -9.48
CA CYS A 61 16.88 20.25 -10.14
C CYS A 61 16.98 19.10 -11.15
N LEU A 62 18.08 19.02 -11.91
CA LEU A 62 18.33 17.93 -12.85
C LEU A 62 18.54 16.60 -12.11
N ASN A 63 19.36 16.59 -11.06
CA ASN A 63 19.58 15.39 -10.23
C ASN A 63 18.27 14.86 -9.61
N ASP A 64 17.35 15.73 -9.22
CA ASP A 64 16.03 15.33 -8.72
C ASP A 64 15.20 14.61 -9.79
N VAL A 65 15.28 15.04 -11.05
CA VAL A 65 14.62 14.39 -12.18
C VAL A 65 15.27 13.02 -12.47
N ASP A 66 16.60 12.97 -12.52
CA ASP A 66 17.34 11.73 -12.78
C ASP A 66 17.11 10.69 -11.67
N LEU A 67 17.13 11.12 -10.41
CA LEU A 67 16.82 10.26 -9.26
C LEU A 67 15.36 9.78 -9.28
N THR A 68 14.43 10.62 -9.75
CA THR A 68 13.02 10.24 -9.90
C THR A 68 12.87 9.16 -10.97
N ASP A 69 13.59 9.25 -12.10
CA ASP A 69 13.59 8.23 -13.14
C ASP A 69 14.19 6.90 -12.65
N GLU A 70 15.34 6.94 -11.97
CA GLU A 70 15.94 5.75 -11.39
C GLU A 70 15.00 5.09 -10.36
N LEU A 71 14.41 5.90 -9.48
CA LEU A 71 13.44 5.44 -8.48
C LEU A 71 12.21 4.79 -9.12
N TYR A 72 11.74 5.33 -10.25
CA TYR A 72 10.65 4.72 -11.00
C TYR A 72 11.03 3.32 -11.49
N GLY A 73 12.22 3.16 -12.07
CA GLY A 73 12.75 1.86 -12.48
C GLY A 73 12.81 0.85 -11.32
N LYS A 74 13.30 1.27 -10.14
CA LYS A 74 13.31 0.43 -8.93
C LYS A 74 11.91 0.06 -8.45
N CYS A 75 10.98 1.02 -8.45
CA CYS A 75 9.59 0.77 -8.12
C CYS A 75 8.95 -0.26 -9.07
N LEU A 76 9.20 -0.16 -10.38
CA LEU A 76 8.69 -1.11 -11.36
C LEU A 76 9.26 -2.52 -11.16
N ALA A 77 10.57 -2.62 -10.92
CA ALA A 77 11.22 -3.89 -10.63
C ALA A 77 10.60 -4.55 -9.39
N ARG A 78 10.42 -3.78 -8.31
CA ARG A 78 9.78 -4.27 -7.09
C ARG A 78 8.30 -4.63 -7.30
N TYR A 79 7.59 -3.85 -8.11
CA TYR A 79 6.19 -4.13 -8.42
C TYR A 79 6.01 -5.42 -9.22
N ALA A 80 6.97 -5.77 -10.08
CA ALA A 80 6.94 -7.01 -10.86
C ALA A 80 6.91 -8.26 -9.98
N ASP A 81 7.52 -8.23 -8.79
CA ASP A 81 7.50 -9.34 -7.82
C ASP A 81 6.09 -9.76 -7.40
N PHE A 82 5.12 -8.85 -7.44
CA PHE A 82 3.73 -9.14 -7.06
C PHE A 82 2.95 -9.90 -8.15
N ASN A 83 3.48 -9.95 -9.39
CA ASN A 83 2.86 -10.61 -10.53
C ASN A 83 1.37 -10.22 -10.74
N LEU A 84 1.09 -8.92 -10.67
CA LEU A 84 -0.25 -8.37 -10.78
C LEU A 84 -0.51 -7.84 -12.19
N PRO A 85 -1.71 -8.05 -12.76
CA PRO A 85 -2.08 -7.54 -14.08
C PRO A 85 -2.40 -6.04 -14.08
N GLU A 86 -2.48 -5.42 -12.91
CA GLU A 86 -2.88 -4.02 -12.79
C GLU A 86 -1.72 -3.08 -13.13
N HIS A 87 -2.00 -1.99 -13.84
CA HIS A 87 -0.98 -1.00 -14.14
C HIS A 87 -0.55 -0.25 -12.86
N PRO A 88 0.75 0.08 -12.66
CA PRO A 88 1.25 0.77 -11.46
C PRO A 88 0.50 2.07 -11.11
N SER A 89 -0.02 2.80 -12.10
CA SER A 89 -0.82 4.01 -11.88
C SER A 89 -2.15 3.78 -11.15
N ARG A 90 -2.55 2.52 -10.96
CA ARG A 90 -3.76 2.12 -10.21
C ARG A 90 -3.43 1.53 -8.84
N VAL A 91 -2.16 1.57 -8.45
CA VAL A 91 -1.69 1.14 -7.12
C VAL A 91 -1.60 2.37 -6.22
N PHE A 92 -2.55 2.48 -5.30
CA PHE A 92 -2.68 3.66 -4.43
C PHE A 92 -2.22 3.43 -2.98
N SER A 93 -2.04 2.17 -2.59
CA SER A 93 -1.67 1.76 -1.24
C SER A 93 -1.36 0.26 -1.19
N ALA A 94 -0.77 -0.21 -0.08
CA ALA A 94 -0.61 -1.64 0.19
C ALA A 94 -1.95 -2.40 0.12
N ALA A 95 -3.05 -1.76 0.55
CA ALA A 95 -4.39 -2.34 0.42
C ALA A 95 -4.85 -2.47 -1.04
N SER A 96 -4.41 -1.58 -1.93
CA SER A 96 -4.71 -1.66 -3.37
C SER A 96 -3.98 -2.86 -4.01
N LEU A 97 -2.72 -3.11 -3.61
CA LEU A 97 -1.98 -4.33 -3.99
C LEU A 97 -2.72 -5.59 -3.54
N GLY A 98 -3.14 -5.65 -2.26
CA GLY A 98 -3.91 -6.79 -1.74
C GLY A 98 -5.23 -7.01 -2.50
N LYS A 99 -5.96 -5.93 -2.81
CA LYS A 99 -7.19 -6.01 -3.62
C LYS A 99 -6.92 -6.47 -5.05
N ALA A 100 -5.81 -6.03 -5.66
CA ALA A 100 -5.40 -6.47 -6.99
C ALA A 100 -5.07 -7.97 -6.98
N ALA A 101 -4.38 -8.46 -5.95
CA ALA A 101 -4.10 -9.89 -5.77
C ALA A 101 -5.40 -10.71 -5.61
N PHE A 102 -6.38 -10.23 -4.85
CA PHE A 102 -7.70 -10.88 -4.77
C PHE A 102 -8.42 -10.91 -6.11
N ARG A 103 -8.42 -9.79 -6.86
CA ARG A 103 -9.02 -9.73 -8.20
C ARG A 103 -8.34 -10.69 -9.19
N ALA A 104 -7.00 -10.75 -9.18
CA ALA A 104 -6.23 -11.67 -10.02
C ALA A 104 -6.59 -13.14 -9.75
N ARG A 105 -7.04 -13.45 -8.53
CA ARG A 105 -7.52 -14.77 -8.10
C ARG A 105 -9.04 -14.96 -8.24
N ALA A 106 -9.74 -14.04 -8.93
CA ALA A 106 -11.20 -14.03 -9.07
C ALA A 106 -11.97 -14.03 -7.73
N VAL A 107 -11.37 -13.52 -6.66
CA VAL A 107 -12.03 -13.32 -5.37
C VAL A 107 -12.76 -11.99 -5.39
N SER A 108 -14.09 -12.04 -5.30
CA SER A 108 -14.95 -10.88 -5.15
C SER A 108 -15.36 -10.70 -3.69
N ALA A 109 -15.34 -9.46 -3.20
CA ALA A 109 -15.87 -9.16 -1.87
C ALA A 109 -17.36 -9.54 -1.78
N PRO A 110 -17.80 -10.21 -0.69
CA PRO A 110 -19.21 -10.52 -0.50
C PRO A 110 -20.01 -9.21 -0.37
N LYS A 111 -21.10 -9.10 -1.11
CA LYS A 111 -22.01 -7.95 -1.03
C LYS A 111 -23.14 -8.28 -0.06
N ILE A 112 -23.17 -7.59 1.08
CA ILE A 112 -24.28 -7.69 2.05
C ILE A 112 -25.28 -6.59 1.69
N GLU A 113 -26.42 -6.97 1.11
CA GLU A 113 -27.43 -6.02 0.63
C GLU A 113 -28.27 -5.43 1.77
N ASP A 114 -28.55 -6.22 2.81
CA ASP A 114 -29.23 -5.73 4.00
C ASP A 114 -28.32 -4.82 4.82
N LYS A 115 -28.62 -3.51 4.78
CA LYS A 115 -27.87 -2.48 5.51
C LYS A 115 -27.95 -2.64 7.03
N ARG A 116 -29.06 -3.16 7.58
CA ARG A 116 -29.17 -3.40 9.03
C ARG A 116 -28.28 -4.56 9.45
N LEU A 117 -28.27 -5.64 8.66
CA LEU A 117 -27.35 -6.76 8.86
C LEU A 117 -25.89 -6.31 8.74
N LEU A 118 -25.54 -5.55 7.70
CA LEU A 118 -24.20 -4.99 7.54
C LEU A 118 -23.80 -4.16 8.75
N GLY A 119 -24.69 -3.29 9.25
CA GLY A 119 -24.44 -2.49 10.45
C GLY A 119 -24.15 -3.35 11.68
N ARG A 120 -24.92 -4.43 11.91
CA ARG A 120 -24.67 -5.36 13.02
C ARG A 120 -23.34 -6.09 12.89
N ILE A 121 -22.99 -6.55 11.69
CA ILE A 121 -21.72 -7.23 11.43
C ILE A 121 -20.54 -6.29 11.66
N MET A 122 -20.62 -5.04 11.17
CA MET A 122 -19.59 -4.04 11.39
C MET A 122 -19.46 -3.65 12.87
N ALA A 123 -20.57 -3.60 13.62
CA ALA A 123 -20.55 -3.34 15.06
C ALA A 123 -19.92 -4.48 15.88
N ALA A 124 -19.93 -5.71 15.37
CA ALA A 124 -19.31 -6.87 16.01
C ALA A 124 -17.82 -7.03 15.68
N PHE A 125 -17.25 -6.18 14.81
CA PHE A 125 -15.85 -6.26 14.43
C PHE A 125 -14.95 -5.61 15.50
N TYR A 126 -14.07 -6.41 16.11
CA TYR A 126 -13.03 -5.94 17.02
C TYR A 126 -11.65 -6.14 16.40
N ALA A 127 -10.77 -5.15 16.59
CA ALA A 127 -9.42 -5.15 16.07
C ALA A 127 -8.42 -5.77 17.06
N GLY A 128 -7.17 -5.30 17.06
CA GLY A 128 -6.12 -5.75 17.97
C GLY A 128 -6.46 -5.51 19.44
N LYS A 129 -6.01 -6.42 20.30
CA LYS A 129 -6.13 -6.31 21.75
C LYS A 129 -4.95 -5.51 22.29
N VAL A 130 -5.23 -4.49 23.09
CA VAL A 130 -4.22 -3.70 23.80
C VAL A 130 -4.54 -3.71 25.29
N GLU A 131 -3.55 -3.95 26.13
CA GLU A 131 -3.68 -3.91 27.59
C GLU A 131 -2.54 -3.11 28.20
N CYS A 132 -2.85 -2.23 29.16
CA CYS A 132 -1.85 -1.52 29.96
C CYS A 132 -2.07 -1.89 31.43
N ARG A 133 -1.34 -2.92 31.90
CA ARG A 133 -1.54 -3.47 33.26
C ARG A 133 -0.64 -2.84 34.32
N VAL A 134 0.51 -2.28 33.92
CA VAL A 134 1.50 -1.67 34.82
C VAL A 134 1.79 -0.26 34.33
N VAL A 135 1.58 0.74 35.20
CA VAL A 135 1.80 2.17 34.91
C VAL A 135 2.61 2.79 36.05
N GLY A 136 3.61 3.61 35.73
CA GLY A 136 4.39 4.35 36.72
C GLY A 136 5.29 3.50 37.61
N ARG A 137 5.63 2.27 37.18
CA ARG A 137 6.52 1.36 37.92
C ARG A 137 7.62 0.84 37.00
N GLU A 138 8.84 0.78 37.54
CA GLU A 138 9.98 0.13 36.88
C GLU A 138 9.77 -1.39 36.86
N ILE A 139 9.94 -2.01 35.69
CA ILE A 139 10.02 -3.47 35.53
C ILE A 139 11.42 -3.78 35.03
N ARG A 140 12.19 -4.57 35.80
CA ARG A 140 13.61 -4.81 35.54
C ARG A 140 13.88 -5.94 34.56
N ASP A 141 13.01 -6.95 34.55
CA ASP A 141 13.14 -8.13 33.70
C ASP A 141 11.95 -8.23 32.75
N VAL A 142 12.17 -7.85 31.49
CA VAL A 142 11.14 -7.88 30.43
C VAL A 142 11.63 -8.75 29.28
N ALA A 143 10.81 -9.73 28.90
CA ALA A 143 10.94 -10.44 27.64
C ALA A 143 9.85 -9.94 26.68
N ILE A 144 10.24 -9.54 25.46
CA ILE A 144 9.31 -9.18 24.40
C ILE A 144 9.04 -10.45 23.58
N LEU A 145 7.77 -10.83 23.50
CA LEU A 145 7.30 -11.96 22.70
C LEU A 145 6.28 -11.42 21.69
N ASP A 146 6.41 -11.86 20.44
CA ASP A 146 5.50 -11.48 19.36
C ASP A 146 5.21 -12.69 18.46
N PHE A 147 4.01 -12.71 17.87
CA PHE A 147 3.59 -13.72 16.92
C PHE A 147 3.97 -13.30 15.50
N THR A 148 4.81 -14.10 14.84
CA THR A 148 5.12 -13.89 13.43
C THR A 148 3.86 -13.98 12.57
N SER A 149 3.51 -12.89 11.90
CA SER A 149 2.40 -12.83 10.95
C SER A 149 1.07 -13.35 11.53
N GLN A 150 0.72 -12.96 12.76
CA GLN A 150 -0.43 -13.49 13.51
C GLN A 150 -1.72 -13.65 12.68
N HIS A 151 -2.12 -12.59 11.96
CA HIS A 151 -3.40 -12.57 11.23
C HIS A 151 -3.38 -13.49 9.99
N PRO A 152 -2.36 -13.43 9.10
CA PRO A 152 -2.19 -14.45 8.06
C PRO A 152 -2.15 -15.88 8.59
N SER A 153 -1.43 -16.13 9.67
CA SER A 153 -1.31 -17.46 10.28
C SER A 153 -2.67 -17.98 10.75
N LEU A 154 -3.45 -17.16 11.47
CA LEU A 154 -4.82 -17.52 11.88
C LEU A 154 -5.74 -17.76 10.68
N PHE A 155 -5.67 -16.91 9.65
CA PHE A 155 -6.47 -17.06 8.44
C PHE A 155 -6.23 -18.42 7.77
N CYS A 156 -4.98 -18.84 7.65
CA CYS A 156 -4.59 -20.14 7.09
C CYS A 156 -5.00 -21.31 8.00
N LEU A 157 -4.69 -21.24 9.31
CA LEU A 157 -4.97 -22.32 10.26
C LEU A 157 -6.47 -22.59 10.44
N LEU A 158 -7.30 -21.54 10.35
CA LEU A 158 -8.77 -21.67 10.43
C LEU A 158 -9.40 -22.08 9.09
N GLY A 159 -8.63 -22.19 8.02
CA GLY A 159 -9.14 -22.42 6.66
C GLY A 159 -10.15 -21.36 6.23
N ALA A 160 -9.93 -20.10 6.63
CA ALA A 160 -10.89 -19.02 6.44
C ALA A 160 -11.06 -18.62 4.96
N ASP A 161 -10.13 -19.02 4.10
CA ASP A 161 -10.22 -18.85 2.66
C ASP A 161 -11.44 -19.55 2.03
N ARG A 162 -12.00 -20.56 2.70
CA ARG A 162 -13.27 -21.21 2.28
C ARG A 162 -14.44 -20.23 2.16
N PHE A 163 -14.41 -19.12 2.90
CA PHE A 163 -15.43 -18.07 2.84
C PHE A 163 -15.21 -17.10 1.67
N LEU A 164 -14.01 -17.07 1.09
CA LEU A 164 -13.65 -16.23 -0.06
C LEU A 164 -13.83 -16.95 -1.40
N ARG A 165 -13.73 -18.27 -1.43
CA ARG A 165 -13.97 -19.07 -2.63
C ARG A 165 -15.47 -19.29 -2.77
N ARG A 166 -16.03 -18.95 -3.93
CA ARG A 166 -17.44 -19.20 -4.25
C ARG A 166 -17.73 -20.69 -4.02
N SER A 167 -18.54 -21.05 -3.03
CA SER A 167 -19.19 -22.35 -3.06
C SER A 167 -20.06 -22.36 -4.31
N ALA A 168 -19.81 -23.32 -5.20
CA ALA A 168 -20.70 -23.60 -6.32
C ALA A 168 -22.02 -24.15 -5.75
N SER A 169 -22.81 -23.29 -5.10
CA SER A 169 -24.19 -23.59 -4.77
C SER A 169 -24.96 -23.50 -6.08
N LYS A 170 -25.12 -24.67 -6.72
CA LYS A 170 -26.21 -24.88 -7.66
C LYS A 170 -27.46 -24.39 -6.96
N ARG A 171 -28.11 -23.34 -7.49
CA ARG A 171 -29.49 -23.04 -7.12
C ARG A 171 -30.30 -24.29 -7.46
N ALA A 172 -30.58 -25.12 -6.46
CA ALA A 172 -31.67 -26.05 -6.54
C ALA A 172 -32.94 -25.21 -6.46
N THR A 173 -33.42 -24.79 -7.63
CA THR A 173 -34.83 -24.44 -7.82
C THR A 173 -35.66 -25.63 -7.37
N ARG A 174 -36.39 -25.45 -6.28
CA ARG A 174 -37.65 -26.15 -6.01
C ARG A 174 -38.76 -25.14 -6.19
#